data_AF-A0A536BWR1-F1
#
_entry.id   AF-A0A536BWR1-F1
#
_cell.length_a   1.000
_cell.length_b   1.000
_cell.length_c   1.000
_cell.angle_alpha   90.00
_cell.angle_beta   90.00
_cell.angle_gamma   90.00
#
_symmetry.space_group_name_H-M   'P 1'
#
loop_
_entity.id
_entity.type
_entity.pdbx_description
1 polymer ?
#
loop_
_entity_poly.entity_id
_entity_poly.type
_entity_poly.pdbx_seq_one_letter_code
_entity_poly.pdbx_strand_id
1 'polypeptide(L)'
;METGARGWGWIGRLQQRTFDRLLVAILFLLGLTGFIDLRFGDRPLPLPVGTPGGVVTVIVVGLLLLLLQVVPLLWRRRYPSLVLLLVAAAFGAKVLLGFNPGIAGLGLLVAMYSVAAYEVGARRLVSLVIAGVGFVAGFVVFGVTGNPRSFAITVPSLFFVAAWLIGDYLRTRRAYVAQLEERAARLERERDQDRRLAADEERTRIARELHDVVAHDVSVIAIQAGAARAVQLTKPDAAAKALGLIETTARETLIELNRLLGV
;
A
#
# COMPACT_ATOMS: atom_id res chain seq x y z
N MET A 1 -5.32 -21.35 19.51
CA MET A 1 -3.88 -21.43 19.20
C MET A 1 -3.58 -20.37 18.14
N GLU A 2 -3.30 -19.16 18.61
CA GLU A 2 -2.96 -17.99 17.82
C GLU A 2 -1.44 -17.76 17.91
N THR A 3 -0.66 -18.18 16.93
CA THR A 3 0.72 -17.71 16.76
C THR A 3 1.15 -17.95 15.31
N GLY A 4 1.41 -16.91 14.52
CA GLY A 4 2.11 -17.11 13.24
C GLY A 4 2.19 -15.94 12.25
N ALA A 5 1.30 -14.94 12.29
CA ALA A 5 1.19 -13.98 11.19
C ALA A 5 1.77 -12.57 11.46
N ARG A 6 2.74 -12.40 12.38
CA ARG A 6 3.39 -11.09 12.62
C ARG A 6 4.84 -10.97 12.13
N GLY A 7 5.39 -12.01 11.51
CA GLY A 7 6.84 -12.11 11.28
C GLY A 7 7.41 -11.66 9.94
N TRP A 8 6.63 -11.27 8.92
CA TRP A 8 7.18 -11.15 7.54
C TRP A 8 7.33 -9.73 6.99
N GLY A 9 6.82 -8.71 7.70
CA GLY A 9 6.92 -7.31 7.24
C GLY A 9 8.34 -6.73 7.27
N TRP A 10 9.24 -7.26 8.10
CA TRP A 10 10.63 -6.80 8.21
C TRP A 10 11.56 -7.32 7.10
N ILE A 11 11.32 -8.53 6.57
CA ILE A 11 12.15 -9.16 5.52
C ILE A 11 11.97 -8.40 4.20
N GLY A 12 10.73 -8.00 3.89
CA GLY A 12 10.45 -7.15 2.73
C GLY A 12 11.10 -5.76 2.82
N ARG A 13 11.18 -5.16 4.01
CA ARG A 13 11.76 -3.82 4.21
C ARG A 13 13.29 -3.81 4.23
N LEU A 14 13.94 -4.83 4.81
CA LEU A 14 15.40 -4.95 4.79
C LEU A 14 15.92 -5.22 3.37
N GLN A 15 15.25 -6.10 2.62
CA GLN A 15 15.62 -6.41 1.24
C GLN A 15 15.46 -5.21 0.29
N GLN A 16 14.54 -4.30 0.57
CA GLN A 16 14.35 -3.08 -0.23
C GLN A 16 15.49 -2.06 -0.04
N ARG A 17 15.96 -1.84 1.19
CA ARG A 17 17.07 -0.91 1.46
C ARG A 17 18.40 -1.42 0.91
N THR A 18 18.64 -2.73 0.97
CA THR A 18 19.84 -3.34 0.37
C THR A 18 19.79 -3.25 -1.15
N PHE A 19 18.61 -3.43 -1.75
CA PHE A 19 18.43 -3.32 -3.20
C PHE A 19 18.61 -1.90 -3.74
N ASP A 20 18.09 -0.88 -3.04
CA ASP A 20 18.33 0.53 -3.38
C ASP A 20 19.84 0.86 -3.32
N ARG A 21 20.57 0.33 -2.33
CA ARG A 21 22.03 0.49 -2.22
C ARG A 21 22.78 -0.23 -3.34
N LEU A 22 22.35 -1.44 -3.73
CA LEU A 22 22.94 -2.18 -4.85
C LEU A 22 22.72 -1.46 -6.18
N LEU A 23 21.53 -0.90 -6.40
CA LEU A 23 21.25 -0.09 -7.58
C LEU A 23 22.18 1.13 -7.65
N VAL A 24 22.32 1.86 -6.54
CA VAL A 24 23.23 3.01 -6.41
C VAL A 24 24.68 2.58 -6.67
N ALA A 25 25.12 1.45 -6.12
CA ALA A 25 26.46 0.91 -6.36
C ALA A 25 26.68 0.52 -7.83
N ILE A 26 25.71 -0.12 -8.47
CA ILE A 26 25.77 -0.49 -9.90
C ILE A 26 25.80 0.76 -10.78
N LEU A 27 24.94 1.75 -10.51
CA LEU A 27 24.94 3.03 -11.23
C LEU A 27 26.24 3.80 -11.04
N PHE A 28 26.84 3.75 -9.85
CA PHE A 28 28.13 4.34 -9.57
C PHE A 28 29.25 3.64 -10.33
N LEU A 29 29.31 2.31 -10.31
CA LEU A 29 30.30 1.51 -11.04
C LEU A 29 30.18 1.72 -12.55
N LEU A 30 28.97 1.70 -13.10
CA LEU A 30 28.72 2.01 -14.50
C LEU A 30 29.07 3.48 -14.81
N GLY A 31 28.74 4.41 -13.93
CA GLY A 31 29.11 5.82 -14.13
C GLY A 31 30.62 6.05 -14.12
N LEU A 32 31.36 5.24 -13.37
CA LEU A 32 32.82 5.25 -13.33
C LEU A 32 33.44 4.80 -14.66
N THR A 33 32.84 3.82 -15.36
CA THR A 33 33.35 3.40 -16.68
C THR A 33 33.18 4.50 -17.72
N GLY A 34 32.04 5.21 -17.72
CA GLY A 34 31.82 6.38 -18.57
C GLY A 34 32.76 7.56 -18.25
N PHE A 35 33.19 7.70 -16.99
CA PHE A 35 34.19 8.69 -16.57
C PHE A 35 35.61 8.34 -17.02
N ILE A 36 35.94 7.06 -17.15
CA ILE A 36 37.23 6.60 -17.68
C ILE A 36 37.30 6.81 -19.20
N ASP A 37 36.21 6.58 -19.92
CA ASP A 37 36.11 6.86 -21.38
C ASP A 37 36.32 8.36 -21.71
N LEU A 38 35.97 9.25 -20.78
CA LEU A 38 36.18 10.71 -20.86
C LEU A 38 37.66 11.10 -21.01
N ARG A 39 38.61 10.24 -20.61
CA ARG A 39 40.05 10.46 -20.84
C ARG A 39 40.50 10.17 -22.28
N PHE A 40 39.69 9.46 -23.06
CA PHE A 40 40.07 8.91 -24.37
C PHE A 40 39.22 9.42 -25.53
N GLY A 41 38.35 10.41 -25.32
CA GLY A 41 37.56 11.04 -26.38
C GLY A 41 38.25 12.28 -26.96
N ASP A 42 38.26 12.42 -28.29
CA ASP A 42 38.94 13.48 -29.05
C ASP A 42 38.35 14.91 -28.88
N ARG A 43 37.57 15.17 -27.82
CA ARG A 43 36.95 16.48 -27.58
C ARG A 43 37.76 17.32 -26.61
N PRO A 44 38.19 18.54 -26.99
CA PRO A 44 38.79 19.45 -26.04
C PRO A 44 37.73 19.85 -25.01
N LEU A 45 37.97 19.54 -23.74
CA LEU A 45 37.16 20.05 -22.64
C LEU A 45 37.30 21.58 -22.58
N PRO A 46 36.25 22.33 -22.23
CA PRO A 46 36.31 23.79 -22.06
C PRO A 46 37.15 24.23 -20.85
N LEU A 47 37.66 23.28 -20.06
CA LEU A 47 38.53 23.52 -18.90
C LEU A 47 40.00 23.52 -19.33
N PRO A 48 40.90 24.22 -18.62
CA PRO A 48 42.30 24.36 -19.00
C PRO A 48 43.10 23.05 -18.85
N VAL A 49 42.95 22.11 -19.79
CA VAL A 49 43.59 20.77 -19.75
C VAL A 49 45.11 20.83 -20.02
N GLY A 50 45.64 21.99 -20.41
CA GLY A 50 47.06 22.17 -20.74
C GLY A 50 48.02 22.24 -19.55
N THR A 51 47.51 22.27 -18.30
CA THR A 51 48.34 22.30 -17.09
C THR A 51 48.01 21.10 -16.18
N PRO A 52 48.98 20.58 -15.39
CA PRO A 52 48.73 19.50 -14.43
C PRO A 52 47.58 19.81 -13.46
N GLY A 53 47.41 21.09 -13.09
CA GLY A 53 46.32 21.54 -12.22
C GLY A 53 44.94 21.40 -12.87
N GLY A 54 44.79 21.71 -14.16
CA GLY A 54 43.50 21.62 -14.83
C GLY A 54 43.00 20.18 -15.02
N VAL A 55 43.91 19.21 -15.18
CA VAL A 55 43.55 17.79 -15.20
C VAL A 55 42.94 17.36 -13.85
N VAL A 56 43.50 17.81 -12.74
CA VAL A 56 42.95 17.54 -11.39
C VAL A 56 41.58 18.18 -11.23
N THR A 57 41.40 19.43 -11.67
CA THR A 57 40.09 20.12 -11.61
C THR A 57 39.00 19.38 -12.38
N VAL A 58 39.29 18.93 -13.61
CA VAL A 58 38.34 18.13 -14.42
C VAL A 58 37.91 16.87 -13.69
N ILE A 59 38.88 16.17 -13.06
CA ILE A 59 38.61 14.92 -12.35
C ILE A 59 37.72 15.15 -11.13
N VAL A 60 38.06 16.15 -10.32
CA VAL A 60 37.30 16.49 -9.11
C VAL A 60 35.88 16.93 -9.47
N VAL A 61 35.72 17.81 -10.47
CA VAL A 61 34.40 18.29 -10.91
C VAL A 61 33.55 17.13 -11.46
N GLY A 62 34.13 16.25 -12.28
CA GLY A 62 33.41 15.10 -12.83
C GLY A 62 32.97 14.10 -11.76
N LEU A 63 33.83 13.80 -10.77
CA LEU A 63 33.49 12.95 -9.63
C LEU A 63 32.40 13.57 -8.75
N LEU A 64 32.47 14.87 -8.48
CA LEU A 64 31.44 15.58 -7.71
C LEU A 64 30.08 15.53 -8.42
N LEU A 65 30.04 15.77 -9.73
CA LEU A 65 28.81 15.68 -10.51
C LEU A 65 28.25 14.25 -10.59
N LEU A 66 29.12 13.23 -10.61
CA LEU A 66 28.73 11.83 -10.52
C LEU A 66 28.12 11.50 -9.16
N LEU A 67 28.77 11.91 -8.07
CA LEU A 67 28.24 11.72 -6.72
C LEU A 67 26.89 12.41 -6.56
N LEU A 68 26.75 13.64 -7.06
CA LEU A 68 25.49 14.39 -7.03
C LEU A 68 24.37 13.72 -7.83
N GLN A 69 24.68 12.87 -8.81
CA GLN A 69 23.69 12.12 -9.58
C GLN A 69 23.24 10.82 -8.90
N VAL A 70 24.09 10.22 -8.07
CA VAL A 70 23.87 8.87 -7.53
C VAL A 70 23.50 8.90 -6.04
N VAL A 71 24.14 9.78 -5.26
CA VAL A 71 23.92 9.89 -3.81
C VAL A 71 22.48 10.31 -3.46
N PRO A 72 21.87 11.31 -4.11
CA PRO A 72 20.48 11.69 -3.80
C PRO A 72 19.47 10.56 -4.02
N LEU A 73 19.75 9.58 -4.90
CA LEU A 73 18.86 8.44 -5.15
C LEU A 73 18.62 7.58 -3.90
N LEU A 74 19.50 7.63 -2.90
CA LEU A 74 19.27 6.97 -1.60
C LEU A 74 18.06 7.54 -0.85
N TRP A 75 17.69 8.80 -1.11
CA TRP A 75 16.54 9.49 -0.52
C TRP A 75 15.33 9.56 -1.45
N ARG A 76 15.36 8.86 -2.60
CA ARG A 76 14.32 8.89 -3.64
C ARG A 76 12.90 8.57 -3.14
N ARG A 77 12.79 7.80 -2.04
CA ARG A 77 11.52 7.41 -1.44
C ARG A 77 10.95 8.44 -0.46
N ARG A 78 11.80 9.34 0.08
CA ARG A 78 11.40 10.33 1.08
C ARG A 78 11.22 11.72 0.47
N TYR A 79 12.06 12.09 -0.50
CA TYR A 79 12.01 13.38 -1.17
C TYR A 79 12.17 13.25 -2.70
N PRO A 80 11.26 12.55 -3.39
CA PRO A 80 11.35 12.25 -4.83
C PRO A 80 11.55 13.50 -5.71
N SER A 81 10.80 14.59 -5.50
CA SER A 81 10.95 15.85 -6.25
C SER A 81 12.31 16.54 -6.04
N LEU A 82 12.82 16.60 -4.80
CA LEU A 82 14.14 17.16 -4.53
C LEU A 82 15.25 16.33 -5.19
N VAL A 83 15.11 15.01 -5.16
CA VAL A 83 16.05 14.10 -5.82
C VAL A 83 16.03 14.30 -7.33
N LEU A 84 14.86 14.42 -7.95
CA LEU A 84 14.75 14.74 -9.37
C LEU A 84 15.42 16.06 -9.71
N LEU A 85 15.21 17.12 -8.92
CA LEU A 85 15.81 18.43 -9.15
C LEU A 85 17.34 18.37 -9.08
N LEU A 86 17.91 17.73 -8.05
CA LEU A 86 19.36 17.59 -7.90
C LEU A 86 19.99 16.80 -9.05
N VAL A 87 19.35 15.68 -9.42
CA VAL A 87 19.83 14.79 -10.49
C VAL A 87 19.69 15.47 -11.87
N ALA A 88 18.61 16.20 -12.11
CA ALA A 88 18.39 16.97 -13.33
C ALA A 88 19.37 18.14 -13.44
N ALA A 89 19.63 18.85 -12.34
CA ALA A 89 20.64 19.92 -12.30
C ALA A 89 22.05 19.40 -12.58
N ALA A 90 22.43 18.27 -11.96
CA ALA A 90 23.71 17.61 -12.23
C ALA A 90 23.83 17.13 -13.69
N PHE A 91 22.73 16.62 -14.27
CA PHE A 91 22.68 16.25 -15.68
C PHE A 91 22.84 17.45 -16.60
N GLY A 92 22.08 18.54 -16.37
CA GLY A 92 22.17 19.77 -17.13
C GLY A 92 23.57 20.39 -17.05
N ALA A 93 24.18 20.41 -15.86
CA ALA A 93 25.55 20.88 -15.68
C ALA A 93 26.56 20.05 -16.49
N LYS A 94 26.42 18.72 -16.54
CA LYS A 94 27.27 17.87 -17.41
C LYS A 94 27.11 18.22 -18.88
N VAL A 95 25.88 18.40 -19.35
CA VAL A 95 25.61 18.78 -20.76
C VAL A 95 26.22 20.14 -21.09
N LEU A 96 26.02 21.15 -20.24
CA LEU A 96 26.55 22.51 -20.44
C LEU A 96 28.08 22.57 -20.42
N LEU A 97 28.71 21.79 -19.54
CA LEU A 97 30.16 21.70 -19.40
C LEU A 97 30.80 20.73 -20.41
N GLY A 98 30.01 20.10 -21.28
CA GLY A 98 30.48 19.17 -22.31
C GLY A 98 30.93 17.80 -21.79
N PHE A 99 30.62 17.45 -20.54
CA PHE A 99 30.86 16.10 -20.01
C PHE A 99 29.93 15.10 -20.67
N ASN A 100 30.43 13.87 -20.91
CA ASN A 100 29.62 12.79 -21.46
C ASN A 100 28.44 12.46 -20.51
N PRO A 101 27.19 12.68 -20.94
CA PRO A 101 26.01 12.42 -20.11
C PRO A 101 25.61 10.94 -20.08
N GLY A 102 26.21 10.07 -20.91
CA GLY A 102 25.76 8.71 -21.25
C GLY A 102 25.16 7.91 -20.10
N ILE A 103 25.97 7.13 -19.39
CA ILE A 103 25.51 6.27 -18.28
C ILE A 103 24.93 7.10 -17.11
N ALA A 104 25.40 8.33 -16.97
CA ALA A 104 24.91 9.33 -16.03
C ALA A 104 23.41 9.66 -16.20
N GLY A 105 22.87 9.57 -17.42
CA GLY A 105 21.45 9.76 -17.73
C GLY A 105 20.53 8.71 -17.10
N LEU A 106 21.06 7.53 -16.75
CA LEU A 106 20.28 6.48 -16.07
C LEU A 106 19.82 6.92 -14.68
N GLY A 107 20.62 7.72 -13.97
CA GLY A 107 20.22 8.32 -12.70
C GLY A 107 18.99 9.20 -12.84
N LEU A 108 18.88 9.96 -13.94
CA LEU A 108 17.72 10.79 -14.23
C LEU A 108 16.46 9.97 -14.49
N LEU A 109 16.56 8.86 -15.23
CA LEU A 109 15.43 7.93 -15.43
C LEU A 109 14.95 7.30 -14.13
N VAL A 110 15.88 6.89 -13.26
CA VAL A 110 15.55 6.37 -11.94
C VAL A 110 14.90 7.45 -11.07
N ALA A 111 15.36 8.69 -11.13
CA ALA A 111 14.75 9.82 -10.42
C ALA A 111 13.33 10.13 -10.95
N MET A 112 13.13 10.12 -12.27
CA MET A 112 11.83 10.29 -12.91
C MET A 112 10.85 9.18 -12.49
N TYR A 113 11.28 7.92 -12.52
CA TYR A 113 10.46 6.82 -11.99
C TYR A 113 10.09 7.05 -10.53
N SER A 114 11.01 7.51 -9.70
CA SER A 114 10.75 7.72 -8.28
C SER A 114 9.66 8.77 -8.04
N VAL A 115 9.66 9.86 -8.81
CA VAL A 115 8.56 10.84 -8.79
C VAL A 115 7.27 10.23 -9.32
N ALA A 116 7.33 9.43 -10.38
CA ALA A 116 6.15 8.75 -10.93
C ALA A 116 5.55 7.69 -9.98
N ALA A 117 6.38 7.03 -9.17
CA ALA A 117 5.96 5.96 -8.26
C ALA A 117 5.46 6.49 -6.91
N TYR A 118 6.02 7.60 -6.42
CA TYR A 118 5.78 8.07 -5.05
C TYR A 118 5.06 9.43 -4.94
N GLU A 119 4.98 10.24 -6.00
CA GLU A 119 4.23 11.51 -5.97
C GLU A 119 2.88 11.44 -6.71
N VAL A 120 1.93 12.24 -6.22
CA VAL A 120 0.56 12.34 -6.73
C VAL A 120 0.24 13.82 -6.99
N GLY A 121 -0.43 14.13 -8.10
CA GLY A 121 -0.93 15.47 -8.43
C GLY A 121 -0.28 16.15 -9.66
N ALA A 122 -0.70 17.39 -9.95
CA ALA A 122 -0.29 18.13 -11.14
C ALA A 122 1.20 18.51 -11.19
N ARG A 123 1.82 18.75 -10.01
CA ARG A 123 3.27 19.05 -9.91
C ARG A 123 4.14 17.92 -10.43
N ARG A 124 3.71 16.67 -10.27
CA ARG A 124 4.39 15.48 -10.82
C ARG A 124 4.44 15.50 -12.35
N LEU A 125 3.32 15.82 -13.00
CA LEU A 125 3.23 15.85 -14.46
C LEU A 125 4.20 16.88 -15.03
N VAL A 126 4.20 18.09 -14.46
CA VAL A 126 5.10 19.18 -14.86
C VAL A 126 6.57 18.78 -14.66
N SER A 127 6.94 18.24 -13.51
CA SER A 127 8.32 17.84 -13.24
C SER A 127 8.79 16.69 -14.15
N LEU A 128 7.92 15.73 -14.46
CA LEU A 128 8.24 14.62 -15.37
C LEU A 128 8.37 15.08 -16.81
N VAL A 129 7.52 15.99 -17.27
CA VAL A 129 7.59 16.55 -18.61
C VAL A 129 8.88 17.35 -18.78
N ILE A 130 9.21 18.23 -17.83
CA ILE A 130 10.45 19.02 -17.88
C ILE A 130 11.69 18.10 -17.86
N ALA A 131 11.74 17.11 -16.97
CA ALA A 131 12.85 16.17 -16.89
C ALA A 131 12.95 15.29 -18.16
N GLY A 132 11.81 14.86 -18.71
CA GLY A 132 11.75 14.06 -19.93
C GLY A 132 12.23 14.85 -21.15
N VAL A 133 11.78 16.09 -21.30
CA VAL A 133 12.26 16.99 -22.36
C VAL A 133 13.76 17.24 -22.23
N GLY A 134 14.25 17.51 -21.02
CA GLY A 134 15.68 17.67 -20.75
C GLY A 134 16.51 16.43 -21.06
N PHE A 135 15.98 15.24 -20.73
CA PHE A 135 16.62 13.96 -21.04
C PHE A 135 16.70 13.73 -22.56
N VAL A 136 15.61 13.94 -23.29
CA VAL A 136 15.57 13.78 -24.75
C VAL A 136 16.50 14.80 -25.42
N ALA A 137 16.47 16.07 -25.01
CA ALA A 137 17.35 17.11 -25.55
C ALA A 137 18.83 16.77 -25.32
N GLY A 138 19.21 16.34 -24.12
CA GLY A 138 20.57 15.90 -23.83
C GLY A 138 20.99 14.66 -24.63
N PHE A 139 20.08 13.71 -24.82
CA PHE A 139 20.32 12.51 -25.61
C PHE A 139 20.46 12.82 -27.11
N VAL A 140 19.68 13.74 -27.67
CA VAL A 140 19.78 14.16 -29.08
C VAL A 140 21.06 14.95 -29.32
N VAL A 141 21.38 15.93 -28.46
CA VAL A 141 22.64 16.69 -28.54
C VAL A 141 23.82 15.73 -28.52
N PHE A 142 23.80 14.70 -27.67
CA PHE A 142 24.87 13.72 -27.62
C PHE A 142 24.81 12.71 -28.78
N GLY A 143 23.64 12.23 -29.19
CA GLY A 143 23.50 11.26 -30.29
C GLY A 143 23.98 11.81 -31.63
N VAL A 144 23.80 13.11 -31.87
CA VAL A 144 24.30 13.81 -33.07
C VAL A 144 25.81 14.08 -32.99
N THR A 145 26.38 14.12 -31.77
CA THR A 145 27.74 14.60 -31.55
C THR A 145 28.68 13.56 -30.92
N GLY A 146 28.20 12.35 -30.61
CA GLY A 146 28.84 11.41 -29.70
C GLY A 146 29.69 10.33 -30.36
N ASN A 147 30.60 9.75 -29.58
CA ASN A 147 31.47 8.63 -29.98
C ASN A 147 30.66 7.32 -30.09
N PRO A 148 30.78 6.53 -31.18
CA PRO A 148 30.09 5.25 -31.35
C PRO A 148 30.24 4.27 -30.18
N ARG A 149 31.40 4.28 -29.49
CA ARG A 149 31.66 3.40 -28.33
C ARG A 149 30.74 3.69 -27.15
N SER A 150 30.39 4.96 -26.91
CA SER A 150 29.48 5.33 -25.82
C SER A 150 28.05 4.82 -26.07
N PHE A 151 27.64 4.69 -27.33
CA PHE A 151 26.33 4.16 -27.70
C PHE A 151 26.19 2.67 -27.33
N ALA A 152 27.27 1.89 -27.54
CA ALA A 152 27.32 0.45 -27.24
C ALA A 152 27.14 0.12 -25.75
N ILE A 153 27.50 1.04 -24.84
CA ILE A 153 27.36 0.84 -23.39
C ILE A 153 26.05 1.46 -22.87
N THR A 154 25.61 2.58 -23.47
CA THR A 154 24.42 3.32 -23.01
C THR A 154 23.13 2.55 -23.29
N VAL A 155 22.98 1.95 -24.49
CA VAL A 155 21.75 1.26 -24.90
C VAL A 155 21.47 0.02 -24.02
N PRO A 156 22.42 -0.92 -23.80
CA PRO A 156 22.17 -2.07 -22.92
C PRO A 156 21.85 -1.66 -21.48
N SER A 157 22.51 -0.60 -20.99
CA SER A 157 22.28 -0.09 -19.64
C SER A 157 20.87 0.50 -19.49
N LEU A 158 20.32 1.08 -20.55
CA LEU A 158 18.92 1.54 -20.59
C LEU A 158 17.93 0.38 -20.44
N PHE A 159 18.15 -0.71 -21.18
CA PHE A 159 17.33 -1.92 -21.06
C PHE A 159 17.43 -2.55 -19.67
N PHE A 160 18.63 -2.57 -19.08
CA PHE A 160 18.82 -3.05 -17.71
C PHE A 160 18.01 -2.23 -16.69
N VAL A 161 18.09 -0.90 -16.78
CA VAL A 161 17.32 -0.01 -15.90
C VAL A 161 15.83 -0.15 -16.15
N ALA A 162 15.37 -0.23 -17.40
CA ALA A 162 13.96 -0.45 -17.71
C ALA A 162 13.44 -1.78 -17.14
N ALA A 163 14.16 -2.89 -17.34
CA ALA A 163 13.80 -4.19 -16.77
C ALA A 163 13.76 -4.15 -15.24
N TRP A 164 14.72 -3.46 -14.63
CA TRP A 164 14.78 -3.25 -13.18
C TRP A 164 13.57 -2.47 -12.66
N LEU A 165 13.20 -1.37 -13.32
CA LEU A 165 12.06 -0.53 -12.98
C LEU A 165 10.74 -1.30 -13.07
N ILE A 166 10.57 -2.10 -14.12
CA ILE A 166 9.39 -2.96 -14.30
C ILE A 166 9.31 -3.99 -13.17
N GLY A 167 10.44 -4.61 -12.81
CA GLY A 167 10.51 -5.58 -11.71
C GLY A 167 10.15 -4.96 -10.35
N ASP A 168 10.67 -3.77 -10.06
CA ASP A 168 10.36 -3.03 -8.83
C ASP A 168 8.88 -2.61 -8.75
N TYR A 169 8.31 -2.12 -9.86
CA TYR A 169 6.90 -1.79 -9.97
C TYR A 169 6.00 -3.01 -9.74
N LEU A 170 6.26 -4.13 -10.42
CA LEU A 170 5.49 -5.35 -10.25
C LEU A 170 5.57 -5.89 -8.82
N ARG A 171 6.75 -5.84 -8.19
CA ARG A 171 6.93 -6.24 -6.80
C ARG A 171 6.10 -5.38 -5.85
N THR A 172 6.16 -4.07 -6.00
CA THR A 172 5.41 -3.12 -5.17
C THR A 172 3.90 -3.30 -5.35
N ARG A 173 3.45 -3.49 -6.59
CA ARG A 173 2.05 -3.74 -6.91
C ARG A 173 1.54 -5.05 -6.31
N ARG A 174 2.32 -6.14 -6.37
CA ARG A 174 1.98 -7.41 -5.72
C ARG A 174 1.84 -7.27 -4.21
N ALA A 175 2.76 -6.55 -3.56
CA ALA A 175 2.70 -6.31 -2.12
C ALA A 175 1.44 -5.49 -1.74
N TYR A 176 1.07 -4.50 -2.56
CA TYR A 176 -0.14 -3.71 -2.36
C TYR A 176 -1.42 -4.54 -2.52
N VAL A 177 -1.50 -5.37 -3.57
CA VAL A 177 -2.64 -6.26 -3.80
C VAL A 177 -2.79 -7.27 -2.66
N ALA A 178 -1.70 -7.90 -2.22
CA ALA A 178 -1.74 -8.83 -1.09
C ALA A 178 -2.25 -8.17 0.20
N GLN A 179 -1.90 -6.90 0.45
CA GLN A 179 -2.44 -6.15 1.59
C GLN A 179 -3.94 -5.86 1.45
N LEU A 180 -4.43 -5.61 0.23
CA LEU A 180 -5.86 -5.43 -0.01
C LEU A 180 -6.64 -6.74 0.17
N GLU A 181 -6.11 -7.85 -0.32
CA GLU A 181 -6.70 -9.18 -0.14
C GLU A 181 -6.78 -9.56 1.34
N GLU A 182 -5.72 -9.30 2.12
CA GLU A 182 -5.74 -9.55 3.57
C GLU A 182 -6.77 -8.68 4.29
N ARG A 183 -6.92 -7.41 3.90
CA ARG A 183 -7.95 -6.51 4.45
C ARG A 183 -9.34 -6.97 4.09
N ALA A 184 -9.58 -7.39 2.85
CA ALA A 184 -10.88 -7.90 2.41
C ALA A 184 -11.25 -9.17 3.19
N ALA A 185 -10.32 -10.11 3.33
CA ALA A 185 -10.53 -11.34 4.10
C ALA A 185 -10.79 -11.08 5.59
N ARG A 186 -10.19 -10.05 6.18
CA ARG A 186 -10.48 -9.64 7.57
C ARG A 186 -11.90 -9.08 7.69
N LEU A 187 -12.29 -8.16 6.80
CA LEU A 187 -13.62 -7.57 6.79
C LEU A 187 -14.73 -8.61 6.58
N GLU A 188 -14.47 -9.63 5.76
CA GLU A 188 -15.42 -10.73 5.55
C GLU A 188 -15.62 -11.55 6.83
N ARG A 189 -14.53 -11.88 7.54
CA ARG A 189 -14.62 -12.59 8.83
C ARG A 189 -15.32 -11.76 9.91
N GLU A 190 -15.04 -10.47 9.99
CA GLU A 190 -15.71 -9.55 10.93
C GLU A 190 -17.21 -9.50 10.64
N ARG A 191 -17.62 -9.37 9.37
CA ARG A 191 -19.04 -9.41 8.99
C ARG A 191 -19.73 -10.71 9.36
N ASP A 192 -19.07 -11.84 9.18
CA ASP A 192 -19.65 -13.13 9.55
C ASP A 192 -19.76 -13.32 11.07
N GLN A 193 -18.82 -12.77 11.84
CA GLN A 193 -18.91 -12.72 13.30
C GLN A 193 -20.07 -11.83 13.75
N ASP A 194 -20.19 -10.62 13.21
CA ASP A 194 -21.27 -9.69 13.54
C ASP A 194 -22.65 -10.29 13.23
N ARG A 195 -22.78 -10.99 12.09
CA ARG A 195 -24.03 -11.69 11.74
C ARG A 195 -24.40 -12.78 12.75
N ARG A 196 -23.41 -13.55 13.23
CA ARG A 196 -23.63 -14.59 14.24
C ARG A 196 -24.02 -13.99 15.58
N LEU A 197 -23.32 -12.94 16.01
CA LEU A 197 -23.64 -12.21 17.24
C LEU A 197 -25.05 -11.62 17.17
N ALA A 198 -25.42 -10.97 16.07
CA ALA A 198 -26.76 -10.44 15.87
C ALA A 198 -27.83 -11.54 15.90
N ALA A 199 -27.57 -12.71 15.30
CA ALA A 199 -28.50 -13.83 15.33
C ALA A 199 -28.66 -14.42 16.75
N ASP A 200 -27.59 -14.49 17.54
CA ASP A 200 -27.62 -14.98 18.92
C ASP A 200 -28.27 -13.97 19.88
N GLU A 201 -28.03 -12.67 19.67
CA GLU A 201 -28.74 -11.59 20.38
C GLU A 201 -30.24 -11.67 20.12
N GLU A 202 -30.63 -11.87 18.86
CA GLU A 202 -32.04 -11.99 18.48
C GLU A 202 -32.69 -13.23 19.09
N ARG A 203 -32.02 -14.39 19.06
CA ARG A 203 -32.50 -15.59 19.75
C ARG A 203 -32.69 -15.38 21.24
N THR A 204 -31.77 -14.67 21.88
CA THR A 204 -31.85 -14.35 23.31
C THR A 204 -32.97 -13.37 23.61
N ARG A 205 -33.26 -12.43 22.70
CA ARG A 205 -34.40 -11.51 22.79
C ARG A 205 -35.72 -12.28 22.71
N ILE A 206 -35.88 -13.11 21.68
CA ILE A 206 -37.08 -13.96 21.48
C ILE A 206 -37.30 -14.86 22.69
N ALA A 207 -36.25 -15.52 23.21
CA ALA A 207 -36.37 -16.37 24.38
C ALA A 207 -36.86 -15.62 25.63
N ARG A 208 -36.42 -14.37 25.82
CA ARG A 208 -36.88 -13.52 26.93
C ARG A 208 -38.34 -13.09 26.75
N GLU A 209 -38.72 -12.65 25.55
CA GLU A 209 -40.10 -12.29 25.24
C GLU A 209 -41.05 -13.48 25.44
N LEU A 210 -40.65 -14.68 25.00
CA LEU A 210 -41.39 -15.92 25.25
C LEU A 210 -41.47 -16.25 26.74
N HIS A 211 -40.37 -16.12 27.48
CA HIS A 211 -40.35 -16.40 28.92
C HIS A 211 -41.26 -15.45 29.69
N ASP A 212 -41.26 -14.16 29.35
CA ASP A 212 -42.07 -13.15 30.04
C ASP A 212 -43.57 -13.40 29.83
N VAL A 213 -44.00 -13.72 28.60
CA VAL A 213 -45.40 -14.08 28.29
C VAL A 213 -45.82 -15.34 29.06
N VAL A 214 -45.01 -16.41 28.99
CA VAL A 214 -45.32 -17.68 29.66
C VAL A 214 -45.34 -17.52 31.18
N ALA A 215 -44.36 -16.83 31.75
CA ALA A 215 -44.28 -16.61 33.19
C ALA A 215 -45.46 -15.77 33.72
N HIS A 216 -45.90 -14.78 32.94
CA HIS A 216 -47.08 -13.99 33.25
C HIS A 216 -48.36 -14.85 33.30
N ASP A 217 -48.64 -15.60 32.23
CA ASP A 217 -49.86 -16.40 32.12
C ASP A 217 -49.92 -17.53 33.15
N VAL A 218 -48.79 -18.20 33.39
CA VAL A 218 -48.68 -19.24 34.44
C VAL A 218 -48.93 -18.63 35.82
N SER A 219 -48.47 -17.41 36.08
CA SER A 219 -48.73 -16.72 37.35
C SER A 219 -50.22 -16.41 37.52
N VAL A 220 -50.91 -15.95 36.46
CA VAL A 220 -52.36 -15.71 36.47
C VAL A 220 -53.14 -17.00 36.73
N ILE A 221 -52.78 -18.09 36.04
CA ILE A 221 -53.39 -19.42 36.25
C ILE A 221 -53.20 -19.88 37.69
N ALA A 222 -52.00 -19.74 38.26
CA ALA A 222 -51.71 -20.16 39.63
C ALA A 222 -52.55 -19.38 40.67
N ILE A 223 -52.72 -18.07 40.47
CA ILE A 223 -53.56 -17.23 41.33
C ILE A 223 -55.03 -17.63 41.22
N GLN A 224 -55.54 -17.82 39.99
CA GLN A 224 -56.93 -18.23 39.75
C GLN A 224 -57.22 -19.63 40.31
N ALA A 225 -56.28 -20.57 40.18
CA ALA A 225 -56.39 -21.92 40.74
C ALA A 225 -56.42 -21.89 42.29
N GLY A 226 -55.57 -21.05 42.89
CA GLY A 226 -55.60 -20.80 44.34
C GLY A 226 -56.94 -20.24 44.82
N ALA A 227 -57.50 -19.28 44.08
CA ALA A 227 -58.80 -18.69 44.37
C ALA A 227 -59.94 -19.71 44.25
N ALA A 228 -59.95 -20.51 43.17
CA ALA A 228 -60.94 -21.58 42.98
C ALA A 228 -60.92 -22.58 44.16
N ARG A 229 -59.73 -23.02 44.57
CA ARG A 229 -59.54 -23.94 45.70
C ARG A 229 -60.05 -23.37 47.02
N ALA A 230 -59.86 -22.06 47.24
CA ALA A 230 -60.29 -21.40 48.48
C ALA A 230 -61.82 -21.32 48.63
N VAL A 231 -62.56 -21.24 47.52
CA VAL A 231 -64.03 -21.05 47.55
C VAL A 231 -64.82 -22.29 47.10
N GLN A 232 -64.18 -23.41 46.75
CA GLN A 232 -64.85 -24.55 46.12
C GLN A 232 -66.01 -25.14 46.95
N LEU A 233 -65.89 -25.12 48.28
CA LEU A 233 -66.92 -25.69 49.18
C LEU A 233 -68.02 -24.69 49.55
N THR A 234 -67.73 -23.38 49.49
CA THR A 234 -68.62 -22.32 49.95
C THR A 234 -69.33 -21.60 48.81
N LYS A 235 -68.72 -21.51 47.63
CA LYS A 235 -69.25 -20.84 46.42
C LYS A 235 -68.88 -21.63 45.16
N PRO A 236 -69.56 -22.76 44.90
CA PRO A 236 -69.22 -23.64 43.77
C PRO A 236 -69.31 -22.95 42.41
N ASP A 237 -70.30 -22.06 42.20
CA ASP A 237 -70.43 -21.31 40.94
C ASP A 237 -69.24 -20.38 40.69
N ALA A 238 -68.66 -19.80 41.74
CA ALA A 238 -67.48 -18.94 41.63
C ALA A 238 -66.21 -19.76 41.32
N ALA A 239 -66.10 -20.96 41.91
CA ALA A 239 -65.02 -21.89 41.59
C ALA A 239 -65.11 -22.38 40.13
N ALA A 240 -66.31 -22.71 39.64
CA ALA A 240 -66.54 -23.11 38.25
C ALA A 240 -66.15 -21.99 37.26
N LYS A 241 -66.49 -20.73 37.55
CA LYS A 241 -66.06 -19.58 36.74
C LYS A 241 -64.53 -19.41 36.72
N ALA A 242 -63.87 -19.56 37.87
CA ALA A 242 -62.41 -19.48 37.94
C ALA A 242 -61.71 -20.59 37.15
N LEU A 243 -62.23 -21.82 37.19
CA LEU A 243 -61.75 -22.93 36.35
C LEU A 243 -61.95 -22.67 34.85
N GLY A 244 -63.09 -22.08 34.47
CA GLY A 244 -63.32 -21.67 33.08
C GLY A 244 -62.33 -20.62 32.60
N LEU A 245 -62.01 -19.62 33.43
CA LEU A 245 -60.97 -18.62 33.12
C LEU A 245 -59.57 -19.22 32.97
N ILE A 246 -59.23 -20.23 33.77
CA ILE A 246 -57.97 -20.99 33.62
C ILE A 246 -57.93 -21.70 32.27
N GLU A 247 -59.04 -22.37 31.87
CA GLU A 247 -59.10 -23.05 30.57
C GLU A 247 -58.92 -22.07 29.41
N THR A 248 -59.62 -20.92 29.45
CA THR A 248 -59.49 -19.88 28.42
C THR A 248 -58.07 -19.36 28.33
N THR A 249 -57.48 -18.92 29.47
CA THR A 249 -56.10 -18.42 29.52
C THR A 249 -55.12 -19.46 28.97
N ALA A 250 -55.21 -20.71 29.41
CA ALA A 250 -54.31 -21.77 28.95
C ALA A 250 -54.42 -22.04 27.44
N ARG A 251 -55.64 -22.00 26.87
CA ARG A 251 -55.85 -22.15 25.43
C ARG A 251 -55.29 -20.96 24.65
N GLU A 252 -55.49 -19.74 25.14
CA GLU A 252 -54.96 -18.52 24.52
C GLU A 252 -53.43 -18.51 24.52
N THR A 253 -52.78 -18.82 25.65
CA THR A 253 -51.31 -18.92 25.73
C THR A 253 -50.72 -19.96 24.77
N LEU A 254 -51.37 -21.13 24.62
CA LEU A 254 -50.93 -22.15 23.67
C LEU A 254 -51.04 -21.70 22.20
N ILE A 255 -52.09 -20.94 21.87
CA ILE A 255 -52.25 -20.35 20.53
C ILE A 255 -51.17 -19.30 20.28
N GLU A 256 -50.90 -18.44 21.26
CA GLU A 256 -49.90 -17.37 21.15
C GLU A 256 -48.48 -17.92 21.00
N LEU A 257 -48.13 -18.97 21.75
CA LEU A 257 -46.85 -19.69 21.59
C LEU A 257 -46.69 -20.33 20.21
N ASN A 258 -47.73 -20.99 19.69
CA ASN A 258 -47.69 -21.58 18.34
C ASN A 258 -47.50 -20.49 17.27
N ARG A 259 -48.13 -19.33 17.45
CA ARG A 259 -48.04 -18.21 16.51
C ARG A 259 -46.64 -17.58 16.49
N LEU A 260 -45.98 -17.49 17.65
CA LEU A 260 -44.60 -16.99 17.78
C LEU A 260 -43.55 -18.00 17.26
N LEU A 261 -43.83 -19.30 17.30
CA LEU A 261 -42.95 -20.35 16.78
C LEU A 261 -43.11 -20.61 15.27
N GLY A 262 -44.05 -19.94 14.61
CA GLY A 262 -44.20 -19.97 13.15
C GLY A 262 -44.72 -21.28 12.57
N VAL A 263 -45.56 -22.00 13.32
CA VAL A 263 -46.30 -23.20 12.85
C VAL A 263 -47.70 -22.81 12.38
#